data_AF-A0A2N7VLZ4-F1
#
_entry.id   AF-A0A2N7VLZ4-F1
#
_cell.length_a   1.000
_cell.length_b   1.000
_cell.length_c   1.000
_cell.angle_alpha   90.00
_cell.angle_beta   90.00
_cell.angle_gamma   90.00
#
_symmetry.space_group_name_H-M   'P 1'
#
loop_
_entity.id
_entity.type
_entity.pdbx_description
1 polymer ?
#
loop_
_entity_poly.entity_id
_entity_poly.type
_entity_poly.pdbx_seq_one_letter_code
_entity_poly.pdbx_strand_id
1 'polypeptide(L)'
;MPSTSEAGMQIMRKLLRTGAVLACALLLAGCQQELYMDLSESSANEMVAALASSGIDASKSEVPDHGWQVTVEGHDVAAALNALHADGLPRPSLENLGDLFRKQGLVSTPAEERVRYIYGAEQELENTLLDVNGVIVAHVHVVIPENDPLADKIKPSSASVYIKYRSGVDLKMMAPMVKDMVAHSIEGLSYDNVSLFLQSAPPRAAGPRDDWAIGSRILPWLGLALALLTLLVGAVFVLRRGLFKLPGVVAGDAQRHAN
;
A
#
# COMPACT_ATOMS: atom_id res chain seq x y z
N MET A 1 -3.25 -42.20 -48.70
CA MET A 1 -2.37 -42.44 -47.55
C MET A 1 -1.48 -41.21 -47.38
N PRO A 2 -1.78 -40.27 -46.45
CA PRO A 2 -0.87 -39.17 -46.18
C PRO A 2 0.33 -39.73 -45.38
N SER A 3 1.53 -39.49 -45.90
CA SER A 3 2.80 -39.94 -45.33
C SER A 3 2.96 -39.52 -43.88
N THR A 4 3.39 -40.45 -43.04
CA THR A 4 3.65 -40.32 -41.60
C THR A 4 4.66 -39.20 -41.23
N SER A 5 5.34 -38.60 -42.21
CA SER A 5 6.32 -37.53 -42.06
C SER A 5 5.74 -36.16 -41.66
N GLU A 6 4.58 -35.76 -42.20
CA GLU A 6 4.02 -34.42 -41.95
C GLU A 6 3.38 -34.28 -40.56
N ALA A 7 2.80 -35.38 -40.04
CA ALA A 7 2.22 -35.41 -38.70
C ALA A 7 3.28 -35.25 -37.61
N GLY A 8 4.46 -35.85 -37.79
CA GLY A 8 5.59 -35.72 -36.85
C GLY A 8 6.13 -34.29 -36.77
N MET A 9 6.20 -33.58 -37.89
CA MET A 9 6.73 -32.22 -37.94
C MET A 9 5.81 -31.18 -37.28
N GLN A 10 4.49 -31.38 -37.35
CA GLN A 10 3.50 -30.54 -36.67
C GLN A 10 3.52 -30.73 -35.14
N ILE A 11 3.73 -31.96 -34.67
CA ILE A 11 3.85 -32.28 -33.25
C ILE A 11 5.15 -31.67 -32.68
N MET A 12 6.26 -31.77 -33.42
CA MET A 12 7.55 -31.18 -33.05
C MET A 12 7.48 -29.64 -32.89
N ARG A 13 6.83 -28.94 -33.84
CA ARG A 13 6.64 -27.47 -33.76
C ARG A 13 5.76 -27.04 -32.58
N LYS A 14 4.73 -27.83 -32.24
CA LYS A 14 3.89 -27.56 -31.07
C LYS A 14 4.67 -27.74 -29.76
N LEU A 15 5.43 -28.82 -29.62
CA LEU A 15 6.30 -29.08 -28.47
C LEU A 15 7.36 -27.99 -28.29
N LEU A 16 7.97 -27.53 -29.39
CA LEU A 16 8.97 -26.46 -29.36
C LEU A 16 8.36 -25.11 -28.92
N ARG A 17 7.15 -24.77 -29.41
CA ARG A 17 6.45 -23.55 -28.98
C ARG A 17 6.01 -23.61 -27.52
N THR A 18 5.47 -24.74 -27.05
CA THR A 18 5.10 -24.89 -25.64
C THR A 18 6.31 -24.87 -24.73
N GLY A 19 7.43 -25.49 -25.15
CA GLY A 19 8.70 -25.43 -24.43
C GLY A 19 9.27 -24.01 -24.34
N ALA A 20 9.19 -23.24 -25.42
CA ALA A 20 9.63 -21.84 -25.43
C ALA A 20 8.76 -20.94 -24.52
N VAL A 21 7.44 -21.14 -24.52
CA VAL A 21 6.53 -20.39 -23.62
C VAL A 21 6.80 -20.75 -22.16
N LEU A 22 7.02 -22.03 -21.85
CA LEU A 22 7.34 -22.47 -20.50
C LEU A 22 8.72 -21.95 -20.04
N ALA A 23 9.71 -21.95 -20.92
CA ALA A 23 11.04 -21.40 -20.64
C ALA A 23 10.99 -19.88 -20.42
N CYS A 24 10.22 -19.13 -21.22
CA CYS A 24 10.00 -17.71 -20.98
C CYS A 24 9.27 -17.46 -19.65
N ALA A 25 8.26 -18.28 -19.31
CA ALA A 25 7.55 -18.15 -18.03
C ALA A 25 8.45 -18.41 -16.82
N LEU A 26 9.38 -19.38 -16.93
CA LEU A 26 10.39 -19.66 -15.90
C LEU A 26 11.43 -18.54 -15.76
N LEU A 27 11.78 -17.85 -16.85
CA LEU A 27 12.68 -16.69 -16.82
C LEU A 27 12.03 -15.45 -16.19
N LEU A 28 10.70 -15.41 -16.09
CA LEU A 28 9.96 -14.32 -15.41
C LEU A 28 9.76 -14.57 -13.91
N ALA A 29 10.23 -15.70 -13.36
CA ALA A 29 10.22 -15.94 -11.92
C ALA A 29 11.36 -15.14 -11.26
N GLY A 30 11.14 -13.83 -11.06
CA GLY A 30 12.04 -13.00 -10.26
C GLY A 30 12.12 -13.51 -8.82
N CYS A 31 13.33 -13.71 -8.31
CA CYS A 31 13.53 -13.97 -6.89
C CYS A 31 13.32 -12.65 -6.12
N GLN A 32 12.27 -12.63 -5.30
CA GLN A 32 12.09 -11.59 -4.28
C GLN A 32 13.13 -11.80 -3.18
N GLN A 33 13.81 -10.72 -2.80
CA GLN A 33 14.81 -10.67 -1.75
C GLN A 33 14.25 -9.88 -0.57
N GLU A 34 14.55 -10.34 0.64
CA GLU A 34 14.21 -9.67 1.88
C GLU A 34 15.03 -8.38 2.06
N LEU A 35 14.33 -7.28 2.39
CA LEU A 35 14.95 -5.97 2.64
C LEU A 35 14.98 -5.64 4.13
N TYR A 36 13.83 -5.78 4.80
CA TYR A 36 13.67 -5.57 6.24
C TYR A 36 12.62 -6.53 6.80
N MET A 37 12.79 -6.91 8.08
CA MET A 37 11.89 -7.74 8.87
C MET A 37 11.60 -7.09 10.23
N ASP A 38 10.70 -7.68 11.02
CA ASP A 38 10.33 -7.20 12.36
C ASP A 38 9.77 -5.77 12.36
N LEU A 39 8.99 -5.44 11.32
CA LEU A 39 8.38 -4.13 11.15
C LEU A 39 6.96 -4.12 11.71
N SER A 40 6.55 -2.97 12.27
CA SER A 40 5.14 -2.69 12.47
C SER A 40 4.44 -2.51 11.12
N GLU A 41 3.14 -2.79 11.06
CA GLU A 41 2.38 -2.66 9.81
C GLU A 41 2.48 -1.24 9.22
N SER A 42 2.42 -0.22 10.08
CA SER A 42 2.56 1.18 9.68
C SER A 42 3.91 1.47 9.02
N SER A 43 5.00 0.97 9.61
CA SER A 43 6.35 1.15 9.07
C SER A 43 6.51 0.44 7.73
N ALA A 44 6.00 -0.80 7.63
CA ALA A 44 6.01 -1.54 6.37
C ALA A 44 5.21 -0.83 5.27
N ASN A 45 4.04 -0.26 5.61
CA ASN A 45 3.23 0.53 4.67
C ASN A 45 3.96 1.79 4.20
N GLU A 46 4.63 2.50 5.11
CA GLU A 46 5.41 3.70 4.78
C GLU A 46 6.57 3.37 3.82
N MET A 47 7.28 2.27 4.08
CA MET A 47 8.40 1.82 3.25
C MET A 47 7.95 1.38 1.86
N VAL A 48 6.85 0.62 1.75
CA VAL A 48 6.30 0.24 0.44
C VAL A 48 5.84 1.48 -0.34
N ALA A 49 5.22 2.45 0.32
CA ALA A 49 4.80 3.69 -0.32
C ALA A 49 5.99 4.53 -0.81
N ALA A 50 7.07 4.62 -0.02
CA ALA A 50 8.30 5.32 -0.39
C ALA A 50 8.98 4.67 -1.61
N LEU A 51 9.11 3.33 -1.60
CA LEU A 51 9.67 2.57 -2.72
C LEU A 51 8.84 2.71 -4.00
N ALA A 52 7.51 2.62 -3.88
CA ALA A 52 6.61 2.84 -5.01
C ALA A 52 6.73 4.26 -5.59
N SER A 53 6.94 5.28 -4.74
CA SER A 53 7.17 6.66 -5.20
C SER A 53 8.50 6.84 -5.95
N SER A 54 9.48 5.97 -5.67
CA SER A 54 10.77 5.88 -6.37
C SER A 54 10.72 4.96 -7.60
N GLY A 55 9.56 4.38 -7.92
CA GLY A 55 9.38 3.47 -9.05
C GLY A 55 9.95 2.06 -8.82
N ILE A 56 10.15 1.66 -7.56
CA ILE A 56 10.66 0.35 -7.17
C ILE A 56 9.48 -0.50 -6.68
N ASP A 57 9.27 -1.67 -7.31
CA ASP A 57 8.21 -2.59 -6.92
C ASP A 57 8.60 -3.32 -5.62
N ALA A 58 7.82 -3.09 -4.57
CA ALA A 58 8.01 -3.68 -3.26
C ALA A 58 6.75 -4.41 -2.79
N SER A 59 6.94 -5.60 -2.21
CA SER A 59 5.88 -6.42 -1.65
C SER A 59 6.00 -6.50 -0.14
N LYS A 60 4.86 -6.38 0.56
CA LYS A 60 4.73 -6.57 2.01
C LYS A 60 4.13 -7.94 2.30
N SER A 61 4.73 -8.71 3.20
CA SER A 61 4.16 -9.95 3.70
C SER A 61 4.26 -10.04 5.22
N GLU A 62 3.30 -10.73 5.84
CA GLU A 62 3.33 -11.02 7.27
C GLU A 62 4.20 -12.26 7.52
N VAL A 63 5.06 -12.18 8.53
CA VAL A 63 5.88 -13.29 8.99
C VAL A 63 5.36 -13.74 10.36
N PRO A 64 4.97 -15.01 10.51
CA PRO A 64 4.56 -15.53 11.81
C PRO A 64 5.62 -15.23 12.87
N ASP A 65 5.19 -14.71 14.01
CA ASP A 65 6.02 -14.35 15.17
C ASP A 65 7.08 -13.24 14.95
N HIS A 66 7.18 -12.67 13.74
CA HIS A 66 8.20 -11.67 13.37
C HIS A 66 7.62 -10.43 12.67
N GLY A 67 6.33 -10.15 12.87
CA GLY A 67 5.66 -8.95 12.37
C GLY A 67 5.57 -8.89 10.85
N TRP A 68 5.87 -7.72 10.27
CA TRP A 68 5.81 -7.51 8.82
C TRP A 68 7.21 -7.45 8.22
N GLN A 69 7.35 -7.98 7.01
CA GLN A 69 8.56 -7.85 6.19
C GLN A 69 8.26 -7.13 4.88
N VAL A 70 9.29 -6.46 4.36
CA VAL A 70 9.27 -5.82 3.03
C VAL A 70 10.29 -6.53 2.15
N THR A 71 9.84 -6.94 0.97
CA THR A 71 10.61 -7.66 -0.04
C THR A 71 10.64 -6.87 -1.35
N VAL A 72 11.73 -6.95 -2.08
CA VAL A 72 11.94 -6.30 -3.39
C VAL A 72 12.56 -7.29 -4.36
N GLU A 73 12.57 -6.99 -5.65
CA GLU A 73 13.33 -7.81 -6.59
C GLU A 73 14.84 -7.76 -6.28
N GLY A 74 15.52 -8.90 -6.41
CA GLY A 74 16.93 -9.01 -6.02
C GLY A 74 17.88 -8.01 -6.72
N HIS A 75 17.51 -7.52 -7.90
CA HIS A 75 18.30 -6.52 -8.64
C HIS A 75 18.10 -5.08 -8.12
N ASP A 76 17.01 -4.81 -7.40
CA ASP A 76 16.63 -3.49 -6.92
C ASP A 76 17.05 -3.22 -5.47
N VAL A 77 17.59 -4.21 -4.76
CA VAL A 77 17.96 -4.10 -3.33
C VAL A 77 18.82 -2.87 -3.03
N ALA A 78 19.86 -2.61 -3.83
CA ALA A 78 20.74 -1.47 -3.61
C ALA A 78 20.04 -0.12 -3.85
N ALA A 79 19.19 -0.05 -4.89
CA ALA A 79 18.40 1.14 -5.18
C ALA A 79 17.34 1.38 -4.09
N ALA A 80 16.69 0.32 -3.61
CA ALA A 80 15.70 0.34 -2.56
C ALA A 80 16.27 0.85 -1.23
N LEU A 81 17.43 0.33 -0.81
CA LEU A 81 18.10 0.80 0.41
C LEU A 81 18.48 2.28 0.30
N ASN A 82 19.02 2.72 -0.84
CA ASN A 82 19.37 4.12 -1.05
C ASN A 82 18.14 5.04 -1.03
N ALA A 83 17.03 4.62 -1.64
CA ALA A 83 15.78 5.37 -1.63
C ALA A 83 15.22 5.49 -0.20
N LEU A 84 15.16 4.39 0.54
CA LEU A 84 14.68 4.39 1.93
C LEU A 84 15.57 5.25 2.85
N HIS A 85 16.89 5.17 2.70
CA HIS A 85 17.81 6.01 3.47
C HIS A 85 17.68 7.50 3.14
N ALA A 86 17.44 7.84 1.86
CA ALA A 86 17.21 9.23 1.45
C ALA A 86 15.93 9.82 2.10
N ASP A 87 14.92 8.97 2.30
CA ASP A 87 13.66 9.33 2.97
C ASP A 87 13.71 9.20 4.51
N GLY A 88 14.85 8.75 5.07
CA GLY A 88 15.04 8.58 6.51
C GLY A 88 14.28 7.39 7.11
N LEU A 89 14.04 6.35 6.31
CA LEU A 89 13.35 5.12 6.71
C LEU A 89 14.35 3.99 7.03
N PRO A 90 13.98 3.06 7.95
CA PRO A 90 12.78 3.07 8.78
C PRO A 90 12.87 4.12 9.91
N ARG A 91 11.73 4.71 10.29
CA ARG A 91 11.70 5.67 11.39
C ARG A 91 11.96 4.95 12.72
N PRO A 92 12.76 5.52 13.63
CA PRO A 92 12.91 4.97 14.97
C PRO A 92 11.56 5.02 15.71
N SER A 93 11.22 3.94 16.41
CA SER A 93 10.10 3.94 17.36
C SER A 93 10.48 4.79 18.57
N LEU A 94 9.89 5.97 18.68
CA LEU A 94 10.08 6.84 19.85
C LEU A 94 9.10 6.43 20.94
N GLU A 95 9.59 6.30 22.18
CA GLU A 95 8.72 6.13 23.35
C GLU A 95 7.99 7.46 23.60
N ASN A 96 6.67 7.40 23.77
CA ASN A 96 5.90 8.58 24.15
C ASN A 96 5.97 8.79 25.68
N LEU A 97 5.68 10.02 26.10
CA LEU A 97 5.75 10.41 27.49
C LEU A 97 4.76 9.63 28.37
N GLY A 98 3.61 9.25 27.82
CA GLY A 98 2.63 8.40 28.49
C GLY A 98 3.19 7.03 28.86
N ASP A 99 3.91 6.38 27.95
CA ASP A 99 4.50 5.05 28.14
C ASP A 99 5.68 5.07 29.12
N LEU A 100 6.40 6.19 29.21
CA LEU A 100 7.45 6.41 30.20
C LEU A 100 6.87 6.48 31.63
N PHE A 101 5.81 7.25 31.84
CA PHE A 101 5.22 7.45 33.18
C PHE A 101 4.32 6.31 33.66
N ARG A 102 3.78 5.48 32.76
CA ARG A 102 3.02 4.26 33.15
C ARG A 102 3.85 3.27 33.98
N LYS A 103 5.18 3.39 33.97
CA LYS A 103 6.12 2.45 34.59
C LYS A 103 6.61 2.88 35.98
N GLN A 104 6.14 4.00 36.54
CA GLN A 104 6.73 4.61 37.74
C GLN A 104 5.73 4.75 38.90
N GLY A 105 5.89 3.89 39.93
CA GLY A 105 5.40 4.09 41.31
C GLY A 105 3.89 4.03 41.57
N LEU A 106 3.50 3.81 42.84
CA LEU A 106 2.10 3.89 43.31
C LEU A 106 1.65 5.33 43.62
N VAL A 107 2.57 6.30 43.64
CA VAL A 107 2.32 7.70 44.01
C VAL A 107 3.12 8.62 43.08
N SER A 108 2.45 9.61 42.47
CA SER A 108 3.10 10.59 41.58
C SER A 108 3.68 11.78 42.33
N THR A 109 4.84 12.26 41.90
CA THR A 109 5.42 13.51 42.42
C THR A 109 4.75 14.75 41.80
N PRO A 110 4.79 15.94 42.44
CA PRO A 110 4.25 17.17 41.85
C PRO A 110 4.84 17.50 40.47
N ALA A 111 6.12 17.22 40.26
CA ALA A 111 6.77 17.40 38.97
C ALA A 111 6.19 16.45 37.90
N GLU A 112 5.92 15.19 38.25
CA GLU A 112 5.30 14.22 37.33
C GLU A 112 3.86 14.60 36.97
N GLU A 113 3.06 15.04 37.95
CA GLU A 113 1.69 15.51 37.70
C GLU A 113 1.68 16.70 36.74
N ARG A 114 2.62 17.64 36.93
CA ARG A 114 2.79 18.78 36.04
C ARG A 114 3.14 18.36 34.62
N VAL A 115 4.11 17.46 34.46
CA VAL A 115 4.51 16.96 33.13
C VAL A 115 3.33 16.26 32.45
N ARG A 116 2.53 15.49 33.20
CA ARG A 116 1.32 14.84 32.69
C ARG A 116 0.25 15.86 32.28
N TYR A 117 0.06 16.93 33.05
CA TYR A 117 -0.85 18.01 32.70
C TYR A 117 -0.44 18.70 31.39
N ILE A 118 0.84 19.06 31.26
CA ILE A 118 1.36 19.71 30.03
C ILE A 118 1.18 18.79 28.82
N TYR A 119 1.56 17.52 28.93
CA TYR A 119 1.40 16.55 27.85
C TYR A 119 -0.06 16.32 27.49
N GLY A 120 -0.96 16.27 28.49
CA GLY A 120 -2.40 16.18 28.25
C GLY A 120 -2.94 17.39 27.48
N ALA A 121 -2.51 18.60 27.84
CA ALA A 121 -2.88 19.82 27.13
C ALA A 121 -2.34 19.86 25.69
N GLU A 122 -1.11 19.39 25.48
CA GLU A 122 -0.53 19.23 24.13
C GLU A 122 -1.36 18.27 23.28
N GLN A 123 -1.68 17.08 23.79
CA GLN A 123 -2.47 16.07 23.06
C GLN A 123 -3.90 16.54 22.75
N GLU A 124 -4.55 17.24 23.68
CA GLU A 124 -5.90 17.79 23.47
C GLU A 124 -5.90 18.86 22.37
N LEU A 125 -4.89 19.73 22.37
CA LEU A 125 -4.69 20.74 21.33
C LEU A 125 -4.37 20.11 19.97
N GLU A 126 -3.51 19.08 19.93
CA GLU A 126 -3.21 18.33 18.72
C GLU A 126 -4.48 17.70 18.13
N ASN A 127 -5.29 17.02 18.95
CA ASN A 127 -6.55 16.43 18.53
C ASN A 127 -7.53 17.48 18.00
N THR A 128 -7.67 18.61 18.70
CA THR A 128 -8.56 19.71 18.28
C THR A 128 -8.11 20.30 16.95
N LEU A 129 -6.80 20.44 16.72
CA LEU A 129 -6.26 20.95 15.45
C LEU A 129 -6.41 19.95 14.31
N LEU A 130 -6.38 18.64 14.58
CA LEU A 130 -6.65 17.60 13.58
C LEU A 130 -8.10 17.64 13.06
N ASP A 131 -9.05 18.10 13.88
CA ASP A 131 -10.45 18.29 13.46
C ASP A 131 -10.64 19.47 12.50
N VAL A 132 -9.64 20.36 12.38
CA VAL A 132 -9.69 21.48 11.45
C VAL A 132 -9.60 20.96 10.01
N ASN A 133 -10.58 21.35 9.19
CA ASN A 133 -10.67 20.94 7.80
C ASN A 133 -9.37 21.22 7.02
N GLY A 134 -8.76 20.15 6.48
CA GLY A 134 -7.55 20.24 5.68
C GLY A 134 -6.26 19.99 6.45
N VAL A 135 -6.28 19.95 7.78
CA VAL A 135 -5.14 19.49 8.59
C VAL A 135 -4.97 17.97 8.43
N ILE A 136 -3.72 17.53 8.29
CA ILE A 136 -3.34 16.12 8.17
C ILE A 136 -2.50 15.70 9.37
N VAL A 137 -1.61 16.58 9.82
CA VAL A 137 -0.75 16.39 10.98
C VAL A 137 -0.76 17.69 11.77
N ALA A 138 -0.91 17.59 13.09
CA ALA A 138 -0.71 18.67 14.02
C ALA A 138 0.23 18.20 15.13
N HIS A 139 1.25 19.01 15.42
CA HIS A 139 2.09 18.83 16.60
C HIS A 139 2.14 20.13 17.39
N VAL A 140 1.92 20.02 18.70
CA VAL A 140 1.87 21.17 19.59
C VAL A 140 2.82 20.93 20.75
N HIS A 141 3.72 21.88 20.96
CA HIS A 141 4.61 21.89 22.11
C HIS A 141 4.32 23.12 22.95
N VAL A 142 4.03 22.91 24.23
CA VAL A 142 3.66 23.98 25.16
C VAL A 142 4.69 24.05 26.28
N VAL A 143 5.12 25.27 26.58
CA VAL A 143 5.96 25.56 27.74
C VAL A 143 5.15 26.42 28.69
N ILE A 144 4.85 25.86 29.86
CA ILE A 144 4.19 26.56 30.97
C ILE A 144 5.23 26.73 32.09
N PRO A 145 5.73 27.95 32.35
CA PRO A 145 6.69 28.19 33.43
C PRO A 145 6.09 27.98 34.82
N GLU A 146 6.94 27.63 35.79
CA GLU A 146 6.62 27.78 37.21
C GLU A 146 6.98 29.19 37.65
N ASN A 147 5.96 29.98 37.96
CA ASN A 147 6.13 31.35 38.44
C ASN A 147 6.11 31.35 39.97
N ASP A 148 7.18 31.84 40.59
CA ASP A 148 7.25 32.05 42.04
C ASP A 148 6.33 33.22 42.44
N PRO A 149 5.41 33.04 43.41
CA PRO A 149 4.55 34.12 43.90
C PRO A 149 5.32 35.36 44.41
N LEU A 150 6.58 35.19 44.79
CA LEU A 150 7.46 36.27 45.27
C LEU A 150 8.31 36.90 44.16
N ALA A 151 8.24 36.39 42.93
CA ALA A 151 9.00 36.95 41.81
C ALA A 151 8.33 38.22 41.27
N ASP A 152 9.13 39.27 41.06
CA ASP A 152 8.67 40.54 40.49
C ASP A 152 8.22 40.44 39.03
N LYS A 153 8.56 39.35 38.33
CA LYS A 153 8.26 39.15 36.91
C LYS A 153 7.73 37.76 36.64
N ILE A 154 6.52 37.72 36.10
CA ILE A 154 5.87 36.52 35.60
C ILE A 154 6.46 36.18 34.23
N LYS A 155 6.97 34.96 34.08
CA LYS A 155 7.37 34.41 32.77
C LYS A 155 6.10 33.95 32.05
N PRO A 156 5.83 34.45 30.83
CA PRO A 156 4.64 34.04 30.09
C PRO A 156 4.82 32.63 29.53
N SER A 157 3.69 31.96 29.28
CA SER A 157 3.69 30.69 28.57
C SER A 157 4.00 30.92 27.08
N SER A 158 4.52 29.89 26.42
CA SER A 158 4.82 29.90 24.98
C SER A 158 4.42 28.59 24.33
N ALA A 159 4.07 28.63 23.05
CA ALA A 159 3.72 27.44 22.29
C ALA A 159 4.36 27.45 20.89
N SER A 160 4.73 26.26 20.41
CA SER A 160 5.13 26.01 19.04
C SER A 160 4.14 25.04 18.41
N VAL A 161 3.58 25.43 17.28
CA VAL A 161 2.54 24.67 16.57
C VAL A 161 3.06 24.37 15.17
N TYR A 162 3.12 23.09 14.84
CA TYR A 162 3.44 22.59 13.51
C TYR A 162 2.19 21.98 12.89
N ILE A 163 1.85 22.41 11.68
CA ILE A 163 0.69 21.89 10.95
C ILE A 163 1.10 21.51 9.53
N LYS A 164 0.87 20.24 9.19
CA LYS A 164 0.90 19.75 7.80
C LYS A 164 -0.52 19.71 7.26
N TYR A 165 -0.74 20.29 6.08
CA TYR A 165 -2.08 20.43 5.53
C TYR A 165 -2.20 20.03 4.06
N ARG A 166 -3.42 19.65 3.65
CA ARG A 166 -3.72 19.21 2.28
C ARG A 166 -3.47 20.33 1.27
N SER A 167 -2.91 19.98 0.12
CA SER A 167 -2.82 20.89 -1.02
C SER A 167 -4.23 21.37 -1.43
N GLY A 168 -4.40 22.68 -1.62
CA GLY A 168 -5.68 23.29 -2.02
C GLY A 168 -6.49 23.91 -0.88
N VAL A 169 -6.08 23.75 0.38
CA VAL A 169 -6.62 24.51 1.52
C VAL A 169 -5.64 25.64 1.85
N ASP A 170 -6.12 26.88 1.98
CA ASP A 170 -5.30 28.01 2.40
C ASP A 170 -5.36 28.21 3.92
N LEU A 171 -4.62 27.37 4.63
CA LEU A 171 -4.46 27.48 6.07
C LEU A 171 -3.69 28.73 6.51
N LYS A 172 -3.03 29.46 5.60
CA LYS A 172 -2.37 30.73 5.94
C LYS A 172 -3.40 31.81 6.26
N MET A 173 -4.56 31.80 5.58
CA MET A 173 -5.66 32.71 5.93
C MET A 173 -6.27 32.40 7.31
N MET A 174 -6.24 31.13 7.73
CA MET A 174 -6.75 30.70 9.04
C MET A 174 -5.71 30.80 10.16
N ALA A 175 -4.45 31.12 9.84
CA ALA A 175 -3.36 31.19 10.80
C ALA A 175 -3.67 32.08 12.03
N PRO A 176 -4.31 33.26 11.89
CA PRO A 176 -4.66 34.07 13.06
C PRO A 176 -5.68 33.38 13.97
N MET A 177 -6.68 32.72 13.40
CA MET A 177 -7.70 31.98 14.16
C MET A 177 -7.09 30.77 14.89
N VAL A 178 -6.17 30.05 14.24
CA VAL A 178 -5.43 28.95 14.87
C VAL A 178 -4.59 29.44 16.05
N LYS A 179 -3.84 30.54 15.85
CA LYS A 179 -3.04 31.15 16.94
C LYS A 179 -3.91 31.62 18.11
N ASP A 180 -5.04 32.25 17.80
CA ASP A 180 -5.96 32.76 18.80
C ASP A 180 -6.61 31.63 19.61
N MET A 181 -7.01 30.55 18.94
CA MET A 181 -7.52 29.34 19.60
C MET A 181 -6.49 28.77 20.57
N VAL A 182 -5.26 28.56 20.11
CA VAL A 182 -4.17 28.00 20.95
C VAL A 182 -3.85 28.92 22.13
N ALA A 183 -3.79 30.23 21.90
CA ALA A 183 -3.51 31.21 22.95
C ALA A 183 -4.57 31.18 24.07
N HIS A 184 -5.85 31.01 23.73
CA HIS A 184 -6.94 30.96 24.71
C HIS A 184 -7.11 29.59 25.38
N SER A 185 -6.45 28.54 24.89
CA SER A 185 -6.50 27.20 25.49
C SER A 185 -5.49 26.97 26.60
N ILE A 186 -4.45 27.80 26.72
CA ILE A 186 -3.37 27.65 27.70
C ILE A 186 -3.29 28.87 28.61
N GLU A 187 -3.20 28.64 29.91
CA GLU A 187 -3.04 29.70 30.89
C GLU A 187 -1.73 30.48 30.69
N GLY A 188 -1.83 31.82 30.69
CA GLY A 188 -0.68 32.70 30.55
C GLY A 188 -0.02 32.70 29.17
N LEU A 189 -0.63 32.06 28.17
CA LEU A 189 -0.19 32.08 26.78
C LEU A 189 -0.79 33.30 26.07
N SER A 190 0.05 34.06 25.38
CA SER A 190 -0.38 35.20 24.58
C SER A 190 -0.21 34.90 23.10
N TYR A 191 -0.99 35.59 22.27
CA TYR A 191 -0.95 35.45 20.81
C TYR A 191 0.47 35.60 20.22
N ASP A 192 1.24 36.56 20.75
CA ASP A 192 2.62 36.85 20.29
C ASP A 192 3.61 35.74 20.65
N ASN A 193 3.29 34.91 21.66
CA ASN A 193 4.11 33.78 22.10
C ASN A 193 3.73 32.46 21.43
N VAL A 194 2.86 32.49 20.40
CA VAL A 194 2.53 31.32 19.58
C VAL A 194 3.31 31.37 18.26
N SER A 195 4.26 30.45 18.12
CA SER A 195 4.98 30.21 16.87
C SER A 195 4.21 29.19 16.04
N LEU A 196 3.88 29.54 14.80
CA LEU A 196 3.12 28.68 13.89
C LEU A 196 3.93 28.37 12.65
N PHE A 197 4.16 27.10 12.38
CA PHE A 197 4.80 26.60 11.17
C PHE A 197 3.79 25.80 10.34
N LEU A 198 3.58 26.24 9.10
CA LEU A 198 2.62 25.65 8.18
C LEU A 198 3.36 24.99 7.00
N GLN A 199 3.09 23.72 6.76
CA GLN A 199 3.64 22.97 5.63
C GLN A 199 2.53 22.40 4.74
N SER A 200 2.54 22.75 3.46
CA SER A 200 1.64 22.12 2.49
C SER A 200 2.15 20.73 2.12
N ALA A 201 1.27 19.74 2.18
CA ALA A 201 1.53 18.40 1.69
C ALA A 201 1.59 18.42 0.15
N PRO A 202 2.48 17.61 -0.47
CA PRO A 202 2.51 17.48 -1.91
C PRO A 202 1.15 16.99 -2.43
N PRO A 203 0.75 17.39 -3.66
CA PRO A 203 -0.45 16.87 -4.28
C PRO A 203 -0.41 15.34 -4.28
N ARG A 204 -1.52 14.70 -3.88
CA ARG A 204 -1.61 13.24 -3.92
C ARG A 204 -1.45 12.80 -5.37
N ALA A 205 -0.31 12.21 -5.71
CA ALA A 205 -0.15 11.52 -6.97
C ALA A 205 -1.24 10.43 -7.03
N ALA A 206 -2.03 10.42 -8.10
CA ALA A 206 -2.89 9.28 -8.37
C ALA A 206 -1.93 8.08 -8.47
N GLY A 207 -2.11 7.10 -7.58
CA GLY A 207 -1.29 5.89 -7.62
C GLY A 207 -1.39 5.23 -9.00
N PRO A 208 -0.43 4.35 -9.36
CA PRO A 208 -0.51 3.59 -10.59
C PRO A 208 -1.91 2.97 -10.67
N ARG A 209 -2.71 3.38 -11.65
CA ARG A 209 -3.92 2.65 -11.96
C ARG A 209 -3.43 1.34 -12.53
N ASP A 210 -3.86 0.24 -11.91
CA ASP A 210 -3.62 -1.11 -12.42
C ASP A 210 -4.38 -1.28 -13.74
N ASP A 211 -3.89 -0.65 -14.80
CA ASP A 211 -4.46 -0.70 -16.14
C ASP A 211 -4.36 -2.14 -16.71
N TRP A 212 -3.51 -2.99 -16.11
CA TRP A 212 -3.38 -4.41 -16.42
C TRP A 212 -4.63 -5.24 -16.04
N ALA A 213 -5.54 -4.72 -15.21
CA ALA A 213 -6.79 -5.40 -14.84
C ALA A 213 -7.74 -5.59 -16.04
N ILE A 214 -7.60 -4.78 -17.10
CA ILE A 214 -8.39 -4.95 -18.33
C ILE A 214 -7.82 -6.12 -19.16
N GLY A 215 -6.49 -6.26 -19.20
CA GLY A 215 -5.78 -7.33 -19.92
C GLY A 215 -5.94 -8.72 -19.30
N SER A 216 -5.91 -8.81 -17.96
CA SER A 216 -6.06 -10.08 -17.24
C SER A 216 -7.50 -10.64 -17.30
N ARG A 217 -8.50 -9.78 -17.50
CA ARG A 217 -9.90 -10.19 -17.68
C ARG A 217 -10.20 -10.75 -19.07
N ILE A 218 -9.51 -10.30 -20.12
CA ILE A 218 -9.72 -10.78 -21.50
C ILE A 218 -8.90 -12.03 -21.84
N LEU A 219 -7.77 -12.24 -21.16
CA LEU A 219 -6.87 -13.37 -21.39
C LEU A 219 -7.54 -14.76 -21.25
N PRO A 220 -8.38 -15.04 -20.22
CA PRO A 220 -9.06 -16.33 -20.12
C PRO A 220 -10.10 -16.53 -21.22
N TRP A 221 -10.82 -15.47 -21.64
CA TRP A 221 -11.80 -15.56 -22.73
C TRP A 221 -11.15 -15.76 -24.10
N LEU A 222 -10.00 -15.12 -24.34
CA LEU A 222 -9.17 -15.38 -25.53
C LEU A 222 -8.65 -16.82 -25.54
N GLY A 223 -8.20 -17.33 -24.38
CA GLY A 223 -7.79 -18.73 -24.23
C GLY A 223 -8.93 -19.71 -24.53
N LEU A 224 -10.13 -19.43 -23.99
CA LEU A 224 -11.32 -20.27 -24.18
C LEU A 224 -11.83 -20.22 -25.63
N ALA A 225 -11.82 -19.03 -26.26
CA ALA A 225 -12.18 -18.86 -27.67
C ALA A 225 -11.20 -19.59 -28.60
N LEU A 226 -9.89 -19.52 -28.33
CA LEU A 226 -8.88 -20.25 -29.08
C LEU A 226 -9.06 -21.77 -28.93
N ALA A 227 -9.32 -22.25 -27.71
CA ALA A 227 -9.60 -23.67 -27.43
C ALA A 227 -10.84 -24.16 -28.21
N LEU A 228 -11.94 -23.41 -28.17
CA LEU A 228 -13.16 -23.71 -28.92
C LEU A 228 -12.92 -23.74 -30.44
N LEU A 229 -12.15 -22.79 -30.96
CA LEU A 229 -11.82 -22.73 -32.39
C LEU A 229 -10.95 -23.92 -32.81
N THR A 230 -10.01 -24.35 -31.96
CA THR A 230 -9.22 -25.56 -32.23
C THR A 230 -10.06 -26.84 -32.19
N LEU A 231 -11.05 -26.93 -31.30
CA LEU A 231 -12.00 -28.04 -31.23
C LEU A 231 -12.90 -28.08 -32.47
N LEU A 232 -13.39 -26.92 -32.93
CA LEU A 232 -14.19 -26.80 -34.14
C LEU A 232 -13.40 -27.20 -35.39
N VAL A 233 -12.17 -26.71 -35.55
CA VAL A 233 -11.30 -27.09 -36.67
C VAL A 233 -10.96 -28.58 -36.61
N GLY A 234 -10.71 -29.13 -35.41
CA GLY A 234 -10.51 -30.57 -35.20
C GLY A 234 -11.74 -31.40 -35.60
N ALA A 235 -12.94 -30.98 -35.19
CA ALA A 235 -14.19 -31.63 -35.53
C ALA A 235 -14.48 -31.58 -37.04
N VAL A 236 -14.25 -30.44 -37.69
CA VAL A 236 -14.38 -30.30 -39.14
C VAL A 236 -13.35 -31.16 -39.88
N PHE A 237 -12.14 -31.28 -39.36
CA PHE A 237 -11.10 -32.13 -39.93
C PHE A 237 -11.44 -33.63 -39.80
N VAL A 238 -12.01 -34.05 -38.68
CA VAL A 238 -12.52 -35.42 -38.47
C VAL A 238 -13.72 -35.71 -39.37
N LEU A 239 -14.66 -34.77 -39.50
CA LEU A 239 -15.79 -34.89 -40.43
C LEU A 239 -15.32 -35.00 -41.89
N ARG A 240 -14.37 -34.15 -42.31
CA ARG A 240 -13.80 -34.20 -43.67
C ARG A 240 -12.96 -35.45 -43.94
N ARG A 241 -12.43 -36.11 -42.90
CA ARG A 241 -11.68 -37.38 -43.03
C ARG A 241 -12.55 -38.63 -43.08
N GLY A 242 -13.88 -38.52 -42.97
CA GLY A 242 -14.80 -39.61 -43.33
C GLY A 242 -14.64 -40.89 -42.51
N LEU A 243 -14.46 -40.78 -41.20
CA LEU A 243 -14.41 -41.95 -40.30
C LEU A 243 -15.71 -42.05 -39.47
N PHE A 244 -16.85 -42.21 -40.14
CA PHE A 244 -18.10 -42.60 -39.48
C PHE A 244 -18.78 -43.69 -40.33
N LYS A 245 -18.34 -44.94 -40.18
CA LYS A 245 -19.11 -46.10 -40.62
C LYS A 245 -20.23 -46.31 -39.60
N LEU A 246 -21.46 -45.99 -39.97
CA LEU A 246 -22.65 -46.34 -39.20
C LEU A 246 -22.86 -47.87 -39.22
N PRO A 247 -23.11 -48.54 -38.07
CA PRO A 247 -23.51 -49.94 -38.06
C PRO A 247 -24.94 -50.07 -38.59
N GLY A 248 -25.14 -51.03 -39.51
CA GLY A 248 -26.40 -51.28 -40.18
C GLY A 248 -27.51 -51.70 -39.21
N VAL A 249 -28.65 -51.03 -39.31
CA VAL A 249 -29.92 -51.46 -38.73
C VAL A 249 -30.59 -52.41 -39.72
N VAL A 250 -30.65 -53.69 -39.34
CA VAL A 250 -31.58 -54.67 -39.92
C VAL A 250 -32.90 -54.54 -39.15
N ALA A 251 -33.99 -54.20 -39.84
CA ALA A 251 -35.34 -54.39 -39.34
C ALA A 251 -36.35 -54.50 -40.50
N GLY A 252 -36.73 -55.74 -40.81
CA GLY A 252 -38.12 -56.22 -40.91
C GLY A 252 -39.14 -55.49 -41.78
N ASP A 253 -39.38 -56.07 -42.96
CA ASP A 253 -40.66 -56.35 -43.64
C ASP A 253 -41.94 -55.61 -43.21
N ALA A 254 -42.63 -55.01 -44.20
CA ALA A 254 -44.01 -55.39 -44.54
C ALA A 254 -44.51 -54.68 -45.81
N GLN A 255 -44.81 -55.50 -46.82
CA GLN A 255 -46.01 -55.46 -47.67
C GLN A 255 -46.24 -54.25 -48.62
N ARG A 256 -46.18 -54.51 -49.93
CA ARG A 256 -47.34 -54.40 -50.86
C ARG A 256 -47.06 -54.87 -52.31
N HIS A 257 -47.86 -55.87 -52.71
CA HIS A 257 -48.39 -56.20 -54.05
C HIS A 257 -47.49 -56.76 -55.16
N ALA A 258 -47.68 -58.07 -55.46
CA ALA A 258 -48.23 -58.53 -56.75
C ALA A 258 -48.64 -60.03 -56.68
N ASN A 259 -49.84 -60.29 -57.22
CA ASN A 259 -50.58 -61.56 -57.45
C ASN A 259 -51.16 -62.33 -56.27
#